data_AF-A0A959RN52-F1
#
_entry.id   AF-A0A959RN52-F1
#
_cell.length_a   1.000
_cell.length_b   1.000
_cell.length_c   1.000
_cell.angle_alpha   90.00
_cell.angle_beta   90.00
_cell.angle_gamma   90.00
#
_symmetry.space_group_name_H-M   'P 1'
#
loop_
_entity.id
_entity.type
_entity.pdbx_description
1 polymer ?
#
loop_
_entity_poly.entity_id
_entity_poly.type
_entity_poly.pdbx_seq_one_letter_code
_entity_poly.pdbx_strand_id
1 'polypeptide(L)'
;MKKYLQYTAICLLACLLQQCSYSQNNKDAENTATKSNTTKKNPVYSTTDTAQLKLTDAEWKKILPARVYEIARLKGTERPFSSIYENFKEKGTYYCAVCGNPLFQSDTKFESN
;
A
#
# COMPACT_ATOMS: atom_id res chain seq x y z
N MET A 1 -34.83 41.60 -28.93
CA MET A 1 -33.61 41.91 -28.15
C MET A 1 -33.61 41.27 -26.75
N LYS A 2 -34.71 41.32 -25.97
CA LYS A 2 -34.76 40.74 -24.60
C LYS A 2 -34.63 39.20 -24.53
N LYS A 3 -35.15 38.45 -25.52
CA LYS A 3 -35.03 36.98 -25.56
C LYS A 3 -33.58 36.51 -25.77
N TYR A 4 -32.82 37.19 -26.62
CA TYR A 4 -31.40 36.89 -26.84
C TYR A 4 -30.56 37.14 -25.59
N LEU A 5 -30.87 38.19 -24.81
CA LEU A 5 -30.20 38.48 -23.54
C LEU A 5 -30.52 37.44 -22.44
N GLN A 6 -31.73 36.83 -22.48
CA GLN A 6 -32.06 35.71 -21.61
C GLN A 6 -31.36 34.41 -22.05
N TYR A 7 -31.26 34.13 -23.36
CA TYR A 7 -30.58 32.93 -23.85
C TYR A 7 -29.06 32.97 -23.67
N THR A 8 -28.43 34.14 -23.76
CA THR A 8 -26.99 34.28 -23.46
C THR A 8 -26.70 34.12 -21.97
N ALA A 9 -27.57 34.62 -21.09
CA ALA A 9 -27.45 34.41 -19.65
C ALA A 9 -27.61 32.93 -19.25
N ILE A 10 -28.53 32.21 -19.89
CA ILE A 10 -28.73 30.76 -19.67
C ILE A 10 -27.53 29.95 -20.19
N CYS A 11 -26.93 30.30 -21.34
CA CYS A 11 -25.72 29.64 -21.84
C CYS A 11 -24.50 29.86 -20.94
N LEU A 12 -24.31 31.07 -20.40
CA LEU A 12 -23.21 31.37 -19.47
C LEU A 12 -23.35 30.65 -18.12
N LEU A 13 -24.58 30.51 -17.62
CA LEU A 13 -24.86 29.75 -16.38
C LEU A 13 -24.62 28.24 -16.57
N ALA A 14 -24.92 27.69 -17.75
CA ALA A 14 -24.69 26.29 -18.06
C ALA A 14 -23.18 25.95 -18.20
N CYS A 15 -22.36 26.87 -18.74
CA CYS A 15 -20.91 26.68 -18.85
C CYS A 15 -20.18 26.66 -17.49
N LEU A 16 -20.70 27.34 -16.46
CA LEU A 16 -20.11 27.34 -15.11
C LEU A 16 -20.33 26.01 -14.36
N LEU A 17 -21.35 25.23 -14.73
CA LEU A 17 -21.65 23.94 -14.09
C LEU A 17 -20.83 22.76 -14.67
N GLN A 18 -20.13 22.96 -15.79
CA GLN A 18 -19.30 21.92 -16.40
C GLN A 18 -17.86 21.86 -15.85
N GLN A 19 -17.47 22.75 -14.92
CA GLN A 19 -16.11 22.74 -14.34
C GLN A 19 -15.96 21.93 -13.05
N CYS A 20 -17.02 21.30 -12.53
CA CYS A 20 -16.92 20.37 -11.39
C CYS A 20 -16.73 18.89 -11.78
N SER A 21 -16.37 18.59 -13.04
CA SER A 21 -16.10 17.22 -13.47
C SER A 21 -14.95 17.15 -14.46
N TYR A 22 -13.80 17.67 -14.05
CA TYR A 22 -12.53 17.29 -14.67
C TYR A 22 -11.50 17.03 -13.57
N SER A 23 -11.80 16.05 -12.71
CA SER A 23 -10.77 15.35 -11.96
C SER A 23 -10.15 14.34 -12.91
N GLN A 24 -8.88 14.54 -13.26
CA GLN A 24 -8.12 13.60 -14.07
C GLN A 24 -8.11 12.24 -13.36
N ASN A 25 -8.95 11.34 -13.87
CA ASN A 25 -8.73 9.91 -13.79
C ASN A 25 -7.37 9.63 -14.44
N ASN A 26 -6.31 9.57 -13.64
CA ASN A 26 -5.02 9.13 -14.11
C ASN A 26 -5.10 7.61 -14.34
N LYS A 27 -5.31 7.20 -15.59
CA LYS A 27 -5.08 5.83 -16.00
C LYS A 27 -3.59 5.64 -16.15
N ASP A 28 -2.91 5.32 -15.05
CA ASP A 28 -1.64 4.61 -15.13
C ASP A 28 -1.96 3.15 -15.50
N ALA A 29 -2.28 2.93 -16.77
CA ALA A 29 -2.07 1.64 -17.41
C ALA A 29 -0.60 1.60 -17.85
N GLU A 30 0.32 1.41 -16.90
CA GLU A 30 1.72 1.10 -17.21
C GLU A 30 1.79 -0.39 -17.58
N ASN A 31 1.79 -0.67 -18.88
CA ASN A 31 2.34 -1.91 -19.42
C ASN A 31 3.84 -1.92 -19.10
N THR A 32 4.23 -2.62 -18.02
CA THR A 32 5.63 -2.91 -17.75
C THR A 32 5.79 -4.38 -17.42
N ALA A 33 6.06 -5.16 -18.48
CA ALA A 33 6.97 -6.28 -18.38
C ALA A 33 8.22 -5.83 -17.59
N THR A 34 8.53 -6.56 -16.52
CA THR A 34 9.85 -6.54 -15.88
C THR A 34 10.31 -5.17 -15.37
N LYS A 35 9.71 -4.68 -14.27
CA LYS A 35 10.42 -3.77 -13.34
C LYS A 35 10.35 -4.35 -11.93
N SER A 36 11.46 -4.97 -11.54
CA SER A 36 11.86 -5.12 -10.15
C SER A 36 11.60 -3.80 -9.41
N ASN A 37 10.61 -3.79 -8.50
CA ASN A 37 10.33 -2.65 -7.64
C ASN A 37 11.46 -2.50 -6.61
N THR A 38 12.49 -1.74 -6.97
CA THR A 38 13.44 -1.12 -6.04
C THR A 38 12.75 0.01 -5.27
N THR A 39 11.86 -0.34 -4.35
CA THR A 39 11.30 0.56 -3.34
C THR A 39 11.99 0.29 -2.01
N LYS A 40 12.73 1.30 -1.50
CA LYS A 40 13.48 1.36 -0.21
C LYS A 40 13.40 0.10 0.66
N LYS A 41 14.32 -0.85 0.45
CA LYS A 41 14.44 -2.03 1.32
C LYS A 41 14.95 -1.61 2.69
N ASN A 42 14.35 -2.13 3.76
CA ASN A 42 14.86 -2.01 5.12
C ASN A 42 16.34 -2.43 5.13
N PRO A 43 17.30 -1.56 5.51
CA PRO A 43 18.74 -1.84 5.39
C PRO A 43 19.23 -2.94 6.32
N VAL A 44 18.42 -3.32 7.31
CA VAL A 44 18.75 -4.33 8.32
C VAL A 44 18.12 -5.69 7.98
N TYR A 45 17.26 -5.76 6.97
CA TYR A 45 16.60 -7.00 6.59
C TYR A 45 17.59 -7.99 5.96
N SER A 46 17.70 -9.19 6.53
CA SER A 46 18.53 -10.26 6.00
C SER A 46 17.91 -11.62 6.31
N THR A 47 17.91 -12.53 5.32
CA THR A 47 17.46 -13.92 5.50
C THR A 47 18.60 -14.87 5.86
N THR A 48 19.84 -14.38 5.87
CA THR A 48 21.05 -15.18 6.13
C THR A 48 21.72 -14.79 7.45
N ASP A 49 21.56 -13.55 7.88
CA ASP A 49 22.12 -13.06 9.14
C ASP A 49 21.14 -13.26 10.30
N THR A 50 21.59 -13.92 11.35
CA THR A 50 20.81 -14.19 12.57
C THR A 50 21.28 -13.34 13.77
N ALA A 51 22.19 -12.39 13.53
CA ALA A 51 22.68 -11.50 14.57
C ALA A 51 21.55 -10.70 15.24
N GLN A 52 21.72 -10.43 16.53
CA GLN A 52 20.74 -9.67 17.29
C GLN A 52 20.76 -8.19 16.86
N LEU A 53 19.61 -7.69 16.42
CA LEU A 53 19.45 -6.30 15.99
C LEU A 53 19.25 -5.37 17.20
N LYS A 54 20.16 -4.43 17.40
CA LYS A 54 20.13 -3.43 18.47
C LYS A 54 19.85 -2.04 17.89
N LEU A 55 18.59 -1.77 17.56
CA LEU A 55 18.12 -0.47 17.10
C LEU A 55 17.06 0.07 18.05
N THR A 56 17.04 1.39 18.20
CA THR A 56 16.04 2.13 18.95
C THR A 56 14.69 2.18 18.22
N ASP A 57 13.61 2.44 18.95
CA ASP A 57 12.28 2.60 18.33
C ASP A 57 12.21 3.75 17.32
N ALA A 58 12.95 4.84 17.59
CA ALA A 58 13.03 5.97 16.68
C ALA A 58 13.68 5.60 15.34
N GLU A 59 14.68 4.72 15.35
CA GLU A 59 15.30 4.19 14.14
C GLU A 59 14.35 3.24 13.40
N TRP A 60 13.70 2.33 14.13
CA TRP A 60 12.71 1.44 13.55
C TRP A 60 11.55 2.17 12.89
N LYS A 61 11.08 3.27 13.49
CA LYS A 61 10.01 4.10 12.92
C LYS A 61 10.41 4.78 11.61
N LYS A 62 11.70 5.04 11.40
CA LYS A 62 12.23 5.62 10.15
C LYS A 62 12.43 4.57 9.05
N ILE A 63 12.76 3.34 9.45
CA ILE A 63 13.11 2.25 8.55
C ILE A 63 11.88 1.47 8.08
N LEU A 64 10.95 1.19 8.98
CA LEU A 64 9.79 0.34 8.70
C LEU A 64 8.64 1.13 8.07
N PRO A 65 7.86 0.51 7.16
CA PRO A 65 6.57 1.04 6.77
C PRO A 65 5.66 1.26 7.98
N ALA A 66 4.88 2.34 8.00
CA ALA A 66 4.07 2.74 9.16
C ALA A 66 3.19 1.59 9.72
N ARG A 67 2.49 0.85 8.84
CA ARG A 67 1.67 -0.31 9.21
C ARG A 67 2.49 -1.43 9.87
N VAL A 68 3.67 -1.72 9.33
CA VAL A 68 4.55 -2.77 9.88
C VAL A 68 5.10 -2.34 11.24
N TYR A 69 5.48 -1.07 11.40
CA TYR A 69 5.91 -0.52 12.68
C TYR A 69 4.81 -0.60 13.74
N GLU A 70 3.59 -0.18 13.40
CA GLU A 70 2.44 -0.25 14.31
C GLU A 70 2.17 -1.69 14.78
N ILE A 71 2.13 -2.65 13.87
CA ILE A 71 1.88 -4.05 14.21
C ILE A 71 3.06 -4.66 14.98
N ALA A 72 4.28 -4.58 14.44
CA ALA A 72 5.44 -5.31 14.97
C ALA A 72 6.10 -4.65 16.19
N ARG A 73 6.00 -3.32 16.35
CA ARG A 73 6.62 -2.58 17.47
C ARG A 73 5.62 -2.07 18.49
N LEU A 74 4.43 -1.63 18.04
CA LEU A 74 3.39 -1.09 18.95
C LEU A 74 2.34 -2.13 19.35
N LYS A 75 2.52 -3.41 19.00
CA LYS A 75 1.57 -4.50 19.26
C LYS A 75 0.19 -4.24 18.67
N GLY A 76 0.13 -3.53 17.54
CA GLY A 76 -1.10 -3.36 16.78
C GLY A 76 -1.56 -4.65 16.12
N THR A 77 -2.83 -4.69 15.72
CA THR A 77 -3.44 -5.80 14.99
C THR A 77 -4.03 -5.26 13.70
N GLU A 78 -3.80 -5.95 12.59
CA GLU A 78 -4.44 -5.59 11.33
C GLU A 78 -5.96 -5.85 11.37
N ARG A 79 -6.70 -5.17 10.50
CA ARG A 79 -8.13 -5.45 10.33
C ARG A 79 -8.32 -6.86 9.77
N PRO A 80 -9.38 -7.57 10.18
CA PRO A 80 -9.66 -8.90 9.65
C PRO A 80 -9.83 -8.85 8.13
N PHE A 81 -9.37 -9.91 7.45
CA PHE A 81 -9.47 -10.07 6.00
C PHE A 81 -8.76 -8.99 5.16
N SER A 82 -7.83 -8.23 5.76
CA SER A 82 -7.09 -7.15 5.06
C SER A 82 -5.68 -7.55 4.59
N SER A 83 -5.19 -8.71 5.02
CA SER A 83 -3.86 -9.19 4.68
C SER A 83 -3.79 -9.72 3.25
N ILE A 84 -2.71 -9.41 2.53
CA ILE A 84 -2.42 -10.03 1.23
C ILE A 84 -2.17 -11.54 1.37
N TYR A 85 -1.78 -12.00 2.56
CA TYR A 85 -1.45 -13.39 2.83
C TYR A 85 -2.64 -14.23 3.29
N GLU A 86 -3.82 -13.61 3.49
CA GLU A 86 -5.04 -14.30 3.91
C GLU A 86 -5.37 -15.45 2.95
N ASN A 87 -5.57 -15.11 1.67
CA ASN A 87 -5.90 -16.06 0.62
C ASN A 87 -4.68 -16.58 -0.16
N PHE A 88 -3.46 -16.28 0.31
CA PHE A 88 -2.23 -16.70 -0.36
C PHE A 88 -1.96 -18.19 -0.10
N LYS A 89 -1.71 -18.95 -1.18
CA LYS A 89 -1.53 -20.41 -1.14
C LYS A 89 -0.29 -20.91 -1.86
N GLU A 90 0.60 -20.01 -2.29
CA GLU A 90 1.83 -20.42 -2.97
C GLU A 90 2.78 -21.12 -2.01
N LYS A 91 3.61 -22.01 -2.58
CA LYS A 91 4.62 -22.73 -1.80
C LYS A 91 5.81 -21.83 -1.50
N GLY A 92 6.20 -21.78 -0.25
CA GLY A 92 7.34 -21.00 0.21
C GLY A 92 7.46 -20.93 1.73
N THR A 93 8.35 -20.05 2.19
CA THR A 93 8.60 -19.76 3.59
C THR A 93 8.18 -18.32 3.89
N TYR A 94 7.51 -18.11 5.01
CA TYR A 94 7.14 -16.80 5.51
C TYR A 94 8.24 -16.27 6.41
N TYR A 95 8.67 -15.04 6.14
CA TYR A 95 9.76 -14.38 6.83
C TYR A 95 9.26 -13.21 7.67
N CYS A 96 9.92 -12.95 8.79
CA CYS A 96 9.67 -11.77 9.62
C CYS A 96 9.89 -10.49 8.79
N ALA A 97 8.85 -9.65 8.69
CA ALA A 97 8.91 -8.41 7.93
C ALA A 97 9.93 -7.37 8.49
N VAL A 98 10.37 -7.54 9.74
CA VAL A 98 11.33 -6.63 10.40
C VAL A 98 12.78 -7.09 10.19
N CYS A 99 13.12 -8.32 10.53
CA CYS A 99 14.51 -8.80 10.50
C CYS A 99 14.84 -9.72 9.32
N GLY A 100 13.86 -10.43 8.76
CA GLY A 100 14.10 -11.42 7.70
C GLY A 100 14.31 -12.86 8.19
N ASN A 101 14.18 -13.15 9.49
CA ASN A 101 14.23 -14.52 9.98
C ASN A 101 13.04 -15.36 9.47
N PRO A 102 13.24 -16.65 9.14
CA PRO A 102 12.15 -17.55 8.75
C PRO A 102 11.24 -17.83 9.95
N LEU A 103 9.92 -17.85 9.73
CA LEU A 103 8.92 -18.06 10.78
C LEU A 103 8.14 -19.36 10.58
N PHE A 104 7.55 -19.56 9.41
CA PHE A 104 6.74 -20.75 9.12
C PHE A 104 6.78 -21.12 7.65
N GLN A 105 6.49 -22.39 7.36
CA GLN A 105 6.43 -22.93 6.01
C GLN A 105 4.98 -22.94 5.51
N SER A 106 4.79 -22.79 4.21
CA SER A 106 3.47 -22.77 3.56
C SER A 106 2.66 -24.06 3.74
N ASP A 107 3.31 -25.20 4.00
CA ASP A 107 2.65 -26.47 4.28
C ASP A 107 1.96 -26.52 5.65
N THR A 108 2.37 -25.66 6.58
CA THR A 108 1.71 -25.51 7.89
C THR A 108 0.60 -24.46 7.89
N LYS A 109 0.35 -23.76 6.78
CA LYS A 109 -0.76 -22.79 6.67
C LYS A 109 -2.08 -23.55 6.42
N PHE A 110 -3.12 -23.18 7.17
CA PHE A 110 -4.49 -23.68 7.00
C PHE A 110 -5.50 -22.54 7.14
N GLU A 111 -6.72 -22.74 6.65
CA GLU A 111 -7.85 -21.81 6.83
C GLU A 111 -8.45 -22.02 8.22
N SER A 112 -8.44 -21.00 9.08
CA SER A 112 -8.90 -21.11 10.48
C SER A 112 -10.36 -20.75 10.71
N ASN A 113 -11.07 -20.30 9.67
CA ASN A 113 -12.44 -19.78 9.73
C ASN A 113 -13.47 -20.81 9.28
#